data_AF-A0A7S1AS61-F1
#
_entry.id   AF-A0A7S1AS61-F1
#
_cell.length_a   1.000
_cell.length_b   1.000
_cell.length_c   1.000
_cell.angle_alpha   90.00
_cell.angle_beta   90.00
_cell.angle_gamma   90.00
#
_symmetry.space_group_name_H-M   'P 1'
#
loop_
_entity.id
_entity.type
_entity.pdbx_description
1 polymer ?
#
loop_
_entity_poly.entity_id
_entity_poly.type
_entity_poly.pdbx_seq_one_letter_code
_entity_poly.pdbx_strand_id
1 'polypeptide(L)'
;TRDRRGQMVPDRFFVHSVVEVQNADKWVDYAIRREEVQREMSRALAVRVLTHEALRATNQTLTGPPLEREVNEVYLFHGTHPTHADKIADTSFQIDLSGSNAGSLYGRGVYFAENVSKSDEYSVPDGQDICTMLLCRVVLGNALYTD
;
A
#
# COMPACT_ATOMS: atom_id res chain seq x y z
N THR A 1 4.14 -14.45 9.28
CA THR A 1 3.21 -14.15 10.38
C THR A 1 2.12 -15.22 10.48
N ARG A 2 1.04 -15.04 11.26
CA ARG A 2 -0.15 -15.93 11.24
C ARG A 2 -0.62 -16.23 9.82
N ASP A 3 -0.59 -15.23 8.95
CA ASP A 3 -1.18 -15.31 7.62
C ASP A 3 -0.29 -16.07 6.61
N ARG A 4 0.98 -16.37 6.96
CA ARG A 4 1.87 -17.28 6.19
C ARG A 4 1.52 -18.76 6.31
N ARG A 5 0.62 -19.14 7.21
CA ARG A 5 0.17 -20.54 7.38
C ARG A 5 1.33 -21.55 7.52
N GLY A 6 2.38 -21.16 8.24
CA GLY A 6 3.56 -22.00 8.48
C GLY A 6 4.64 -21.97 7.39
N GLN A 7 4.44 -21.23 6.30
CA GLN A 7 5.49 -20.99 5.30
C GLN A 7 6.62 -20.11 5.88
N MET A 8 7.85 -20.37 5.44
CA MET A 8 9.00 -19.55 5.81
C MET A 8 8.88 -18.13 5.22
N VAL A 9 9.51 -17.17 5.89
CA VAL A 9 9.68 -15.82 5.32
C VAL A 9 10.76 -15.93 4.23
N PRO A 10 10.55 -15.39 3.01
CA PRO A 10 11.55 -15.41 1.96
C PRO A 10 12.81 -14.64 2.36
N ASP A 11 13.98 -15.20 2.03
CA ASP A 11 15.26 -14.52 2.26
C ASP A 11 15.49 -13.35 1.29
N ARG A 12 14.87 -13.40 0.11
CA ARG A 12 14.97 -12.38 -0.95
C ARG A 12 13.80 -12.46 -1.92
N PHE A 13 13.56 -11.36 -2.62
CA PHE A 13 12.65 -11.28 -3.76
C PHE A 13 13.42 -10.86 -5.01
N PHE A 14 13.00 -11.37 -6.17
CA PHE A 14 13.53 -10.93 -7.47
C PHE A 14 12.45 -10.12 -8.19
N VAL A 15 12.77 -8.87 -8.52
CA VAL A 15 11.86 -8.01 -9.26
C VAL A 15 11.90 -8.43 -10.73
N HIS A 16 10.78 -8.91 -11.25
CA HIS A 16 10.66 -9.28 -12.66
C HIS A 16 10.46 -8.05 -13.56
N SER A 17 9.51 -7.19 -13.21
CA SER A 17 9.23 -5.93 -13.90
C SER A 17 8.63 -4.91 -12.94
N VAL A 18 8.63 -3.63 -13.34
CA VAL A 18 7.96 -2.54 -12.63
C VAL A 18 7.18 -1.74 -13.67
N VAL A 19 5.92 -1.46 -13.37
CA VAL A 19 5.04 -0.63 -14.20
C VAL A 19 4.57 0.54 -13.37
N GLU A 20 4.63 1.74 -13.94
CA GLU A 20 4.04 2.94 -13.36
C GLU A 20 2.56 3.02 -13.74
N VAL A 21 1.67 3.07 -12.76
CA VAL A 21 0.23 3.25 -12.98
C VAL A 21 -0.08 4.74 -13.06
N GLN A 22 -0.50 5.18 -14.25
CA GLN A 22 -0.92 6.57 -14.50
C GLN A 22 -2.42 6.60 -14.80
N ASN A 23 -3.22 6.89 -13.78
CA ASN A 23 -4.68 7.02 -13.88
C ASN A 23 -5.10 8.41 -13.43
N ALA A 24 -5.34 9.31 -14.40
CA ALA A 24 -5.62 10.72 -14.13
C ALA A 24 -6.91 10.93 -13.34
N ASP A 25 -7.96 10.17 -13.66
CA ASP A 25 -9.25 10.27 -12.98
C ASP A 25 -9.10 9.90 -11.50
N LYS A 26 -8.39 8.78 -11.21
CA LYS A 26 -8.16 8.35 -9.83
C LYS A 26 -7.18 9.24 -9.08
N TRP A 27 -6.25 9.87 -9.80
CA TRP A 27 -5.38 10.88 -9.22
C TRP A 27 -6.15 12.10 -8.73
N VAL A 28 -7.16 12.57 -9.49
CA VAL A 28 -8.03 13.68 -9.08
C VAL A 28 -8.82 13.30 -7.82
N ASP A 29 -9.47 12.13 -7.81
CA ASP A 29 -10.21 11.64 -6.64
C ASP A 29 -9.32 11.57 -5.39
N TYR A 30 -8.11 11.03 -5.55
CA TYR A 30 -7.10 10.93 -4.50
C TYR A 30 -6.67 12.31 -3.97
N ALA A 31 -6.36 13.25 -4.86
CA ALA A 31 -5.89 14.58 -4.48
C ALA A 31 -6.96 15.37 -3.71
N ILE A 32 -8.23 15.30 -4.16
CA ILE A 32 -9.36 15.93 -3.46
C ILE A 32 -9.48 15.36 -2.05
N ARG A 33 -9.46 14.02 -1.89
CA ARG A 33 -9.56 13.40 -0.57
C ARG A 33 -8.36 13.72 0.33
N ARG A 34 -7.15 13.85 -0.23
CA ARG A 34 -5.97 14.29 0.53
C ARG A 34 -6.14 15.69 1.08
N GLU A 35 -6.65 16.63 0.28
CA GLU A 35 -6.94 18.00 0.74
C GLU A 35 -8.03 18.03 1.81
N GLU A 36 -9.07 17.21 1.68
CA GLU A 36 -10.11 17.07 2.72
C GLU A 36 -9.50 16.61 4.05
N VAL A 37 -8.67 15.56 4.03
CA VAL A 37 -7.95 15.10 5.22
C VAL A 37 -7.07 16.22 5.77
N GLN A 38 -6.32 16.93 4.93
CA GLN A 38 -5.46 18.03 5.36
C GLN A 38 -6.22 19.12 6.13
N ARG A 39 -7.45 19.44 5.71
CA ARG A 39 -8.31 20.42 6.40
C ARG A 39 -8.81 19.91 7.76
N GLU A 40 -8.96 18.60 7.91
CA GLU A 40 -9.37 17.96 9.16
C GLU A 40 -8.19 17.73 10.13
N MET A 41 -6.96 17.74 9.64
CA MET A 41 -5.75 17.59 10.46
C MET A 41 -5.54 18.81 11.37
N SER A 42 -5.72 18.65 12.69
CA SER A 42 -5.42 19.69 13.67
C SER A 42 -3.95 19.69 14.11
N ARG A 43 -3.35 18.50 14.26
CA ARG A 43 -1.92 18.26 14.46
C ARG A 43 -1.59 16.80 14.19
N ALA A 44 -0.87 16.53 13.10
CA ALA A 44 -0.37 15.18 12.80
C ALA A 44 0.69 14.75 13.82
N LEU A 45 0.48 13.62 14.50
CA LEU A 45 1.61 12.86 15.03
C LEU A 45 2.26 12.16 13.84
N ALA A 46 3.57 12.40 13.66
CA ALA A 46 4.32 11.83 12.55
C ALA A 46 4.31 10.30 12.66
N VAL A 47 3.78 9.63 11.63
CA VAL A 47 3.84 8.18 11.54
C VAL A 47 5.15 7.79 10.87
N ARG A 48 5.95 6.98 11.58
CA ARG A 48 7.21 6.43 11.06
C ARG A 48 6.90 5.12 10.33
N VAL A 49 7.32 5.02 9.08
CA VAL A 49 7.20 3.80 8.26
C VAL A 49 8.52 3.45 7.59
N LEU A 50 8.81 2.17 7.48
CA LEU A 50 10.05 1.60 6.94
C LEU A 50 10.25 1.94 5.46
N THR A 51 9.18 2.10 4.68
CA THR A 51 9.27 2.54 3.28
C THR A 51 9.86 3.94 3.14
N HIS A 52 9.53 4.85 4.07
CA HIS A 52 10.09 6.19 4.10
C HIS A 52 11.59 6.15 4.43
N GLU A 53 11.98 5.31 5.39
CA GLU A 53 13.39 5.09 5.73
C GLU A 53 14.18 4.50 4.57
N ALA A 54 13.60 3.53 3.87
CA ALA A 54 14.21 2.91 2.70
C ALA A 54 14.48 3.95 1.59
N LEU A 55 13.50 4.79 1.25
CA LEU A 55 13.67 5.86 0.24
C LEU A 55 14.76 6.86 0.63
N ARG A 56 14.84 7.24 1.91
CA ARG A 56 15.91 8.12 2.41
C ARG A 56 17.27 7.45 2.34
N ALA A 57 17.37 6.19 2.74
CA ALA A 57 18.63 5.45 2.77
C ALA A 57 19.19 5.21 1.37
N THR A 58 18.33 5.02 0.35
CA THR A 58 18.75 4.82 -1.03
C THR A 58 18.91 6.13 -1.82
N ASN A 59 18.54 7.26 -1.24
CA ASN A 59 18.48 8.57 -1.91
C ASN A 59 17.68 8.51 -3.24
N GLN A 60 16.62 7.71 -3.26
CA GLN A 60 15.76 7.53 -4.43
C GLN A 60 14.50 8.36 -4.31
N THR A 61 14.05 8.88 -5.45
CA THR A 61 12.76 9.52 -5.61
C THR A 61 11.89 8.65 -6.52
N LEU A 62 10.65 8.43 -6.12
CA LEU A 62 9.63 7.84 -6.99
C LEU A 62 8.98 8.93 -7.85
N THR A 63 8.35 8.51 -8.95
CA THR A 63 7.65 9.42 -9.86
C THR A 63 6.44 10.09 -9.20
N GLY A 64 6.06 11.24 -9.77
CA GLY A 64 4.98 12.07 -9.25
C GLY A 64 5.45 13.13 -8.23
N PRO A 65 4.50 13.88 -7.64
CA PRO A 65 4.83 14.94 -6.70
C PRO A 65 5.38 14.38 -5.37
N PRO A 66 6.08 15.21 -4.56
CA PRO A 66 6.49 14.82 -3.23
C PRO A 66 5.32 14.35 -2.35
N LEU A 67 5.60 13.52 -1.35
CA LEU A 67 4.63 13.14 -0.32
C LEU A 67 4.37 14.33 0.64
N GLU A 68 3.11 14.57 0.99
CA GLU A 68 2.70 15.58 1.97
C GLU A 68 2.80 15.03 3.40
N ARG A 69 3.72 15.59 4.19
CA ARG A 69 3.99 15.12 5.55
C ARG A 69 2.88 15.48 6.52
N GLU A 70 2.16 16.57 6.23
CA GLU A 70 1.11 17.16 7.03
C GLU A 70 -0.10 16.23 7.18
N VAL A 71 -0.27 15.29 6.26
CA VAL A 71 -1.35 14.29 6.24
C VAL A 71 -0.85 12.86 6.43
N ASN A 72 0.41 12.69 6.85
CA ASN A 72 1.08 11.40 6.93
C ASN A 72 0.97 10.62 5.60
N GLU A 73 1.26 11.29 4.49
CA GLU A 73 1.32 10.64 3.19
C GLU A 73 2.58 9.77 3.07
N VAL A 74 2.39 8.48 2.75
CA VAL A 74 3.45 7.48 2.72
C VAL A 74 3.30 6.53 1.55
N TYR A 75 4.35 5.80 1.21
CA TYR A 75 4.25 4.64 0.32
C TYR A 75 4.07 3.37 1.13
N LEU A 76 3.13 2.50 0.75
CA LEU A 76 2.93 1.19 1.36
C LEU A 76 2.60 0.13 0.31
N PHE A 77 2.94 -1.11 0.60
CA PHE A 77 2.71 -2.25 -0.29
C PHE A 77 1.32 -2.85 -0.08
N HIS A 78 0.69 -3.31 -1.15
CA HIS A 78 -0.52 -4.12 -1.14
C HIS A 78 -0.31 -5.35 -2.03
N GLY A 79 -0.26 -6.54 -1.42
CA GLY A 79 -0.16 -7.80 -2.15
C GLY A 79 -1.54 -8.35 -2.46
N THR A 80 -1.73 -8.84 -3.69
CA THR A 80 -3.01 -9.38 -4.15
C THR A 80 -2.81 -10.31 -5.35
N HIS A 81 -3.90 -10.81 -5.92
CA HIS A 81 -3.87 -11.53 -7.19
C HIS A 81 -3.62 -10.54 -8.36
N PRO A 82 -2.83 -10.88 -9.38
CA PRO A 82 -2.50 -10.00 -10.51
C PRO A 82 -3.73 -9.36 -11.16
N THR A 83 -4.78 -10.15 -11.45
CA THR A 83 -6.03 -9.61 -12.02
C THR A 83 -6.77 -8.64 -11.09
N HIS A 84 -6.56 -8.70 -9.77
CA HIS A 84 -7.07 -7.70 -8.84
C HIS A 84 -6.20 -6.45 -8.84
N ALA A 85 -4.87 -6.59 -8.95
CA ALA A 85 -3.97 -5.46 -9.08
C ALA A 85 -4.32 -4.62 -10.32
N ASP A 86 -4.57 -5.26 -11.47
CA ASP A 86 -5.01 -4.59 -12.70
C ASP A 86 -6.34 -3.85 -12.51
N LYS A 87 -7.32 -4.50 -11.88
CA LYS A 87 -8.63 -3.87 -11.59
C LYS A 87 -8.51 -2.70 -10.62
N ILE A 88 -7.64 -2.78 -9.63
CA ILE A 88 -7.38 -1.69 -8.67
C ILE A 88 -6.73 -0.51 -9.40
N ALA A 89 -5.78 -0.77 -10.31
CA ALA A 89 -5.13 0.25 -11.12
C ALA A 89 -6.13 0.98 -12.04
N ASP A 90 -7.16 0.28 -12.52
CA ASP A 90 -8.20 0.85 -13.39
C ASP A 90 -9.33 1.56 -12.60
N THR A 91 -9.88 0.89 -11.57
CA THR A 91 -11.16 1.28 -10.95
C THR A 91 -11.09 1.70 -9.48
N SER A 92 -9.89 1.73 -8.87
CA SER A 92 -9.64 1.90 -7.42
C SER A 92 -9.93 0.66 -6.56
N PHE A 93 -9.57 0.75 -5.27
CA PHE A 93 -9.87 -0.27 -4.28
C PHE A 93 -11.37 -0.35 -3.97
N GLN A 94 -11.91 -1.57 -3.94
CA GLN A 94 -13.31 -1.82 -3.57
C GLN A 94 -13.40 -2.30 -2.12
N ILE A 95 -13.74 -1.38 -1.21
CA ILE A 95 -13.82 -1.66 0.23
C ILE A 95 -14.89 -2.73 0.54
N ASP A 96 -15.95 -2.81 -0.27
CA ASP A 96 -17.02 -3.81 -0.07
C ASP A 96 -16.52 -5.26 -0.22
N LEU A 97 -15.42 -5.45 -0.95
CA LEU A 97 -14.74 -6.74 -1.10
C LEU A 97 -13.74 -7.02 0.04
N SER A 98 -13.50 -6.06 0.96
CA SER A 98 -12.59 -6.25 2.08
C SER A 98 -13.05 -7.34 3.04
N GLY A 99 -12.11 -8.16 3.51
CA GLY A 99 -12.39 -9.29 4.39
C GLY A 99 -12.80 -10.59 3.69
N SER A 100 -12.97 -10.59 2.36
CA SER A 100 -13.34 -11.79 1.59
C SER A 100 -12.22 -12.85 1.53
N ASN A 101 -10.95 -12.41 1.52
CA ASN A 101 -9.79 -13.29 1.32
C ASN A 101 -8.89 -13.43 2.57
N ALA A 102 -8.97 -12.50 3.52
CA ALA A 102 -8.13 -12.47 4.72
C ALA A 102 -8.83 -11.76 5.88
N GLY A 103 -8.54 -12.20 7.12
CA GLY A 103 -9.26 -11.77 8.32
C GLY A 103 -9.26 -10.26 8.56
N SER A 104 -10.36 -9.74 9.09
CA SER A 104 -10.60 -8.32 9.39
C SER A 104 -10.13 -7.93 10.79
N LEU A 105 -8.90 -8.28 11.17
CA LEU A 105 -8.40 -8.10 12.55
C LEU A 105 -8.54 -6.65 13.03
N TYR A 106 -8.30 -5.70 12.13
CA TYR A 106 -8.38 -4.25 12.38
C TYR A 106 -9.63 -3.61 11.75
N GLY A 107 -10.69 -4.39 11.50
CA GLY A 107 -11.93 -3.93 10.89
C GLY A 107 -12.02 -4.18 9.38
N ARG A 108 -13.11 -3.71 8.75
CA ARG A 108 -13.31 -3.86 7.30
C ARG A 108 -12.62 -2.71 6.59
N GLY A 109 -11.69 -3.01 5.69
CA GLY A 109 -10.92 -1.99 4.99
C GLY A 109 -9.86 -2.57 4.05
N VAL A 110 -9.12 -1.68 3.39
CA VAL A 110 -7.97 -2.03 2.57
C VAL A 110 -6.74 -2.09 3.46
N TYR A 111 -5.98 -3.18 3.34
CA TYR A 111 -4.78 -3.42 4.14
C TYR A 111 -3.53 -3.12 3.33
N PHE A 112 -2.60 -2.41 3.96
CA PHE A 112 -1.30 -2.12 3.39
C PHE A 112 -0.22 -2.50 4.39
N ALA A 113 1.01 -2.68 3.92
CA ALA A 113 2.15 -2.92 4.79
C ALA A 113 3.37 -2.12 4.34
N GLU A 114 4.16 -1.67 5.32
CA GLU A 114 5.45 -1.03 5.07
C GLU A 114 6.54 -2.02 4.65
N ASN A 115 6.32 -3.32 4.88
CA ASN A 115 7.27 -4.38 4.55
C ASN A 115 6.72 -5.26 3.44
N VAL A 116 7.53 -5.44 2.38
CA VAL A 116 7.19 -6.30 1.23
C VAL A 116 6.88 -7.73 1.66
N SER A 117 7.59 -8.27 2.66
CA SER A 117 7.35 -9.63 3.15
C SER A 117 6.01 -9.79 3.87
N LYS A 118 5.36 -8.71 4.35
CA LYS A 118 4.00 -8.81 4.89
C LYS A 118 2.97 -8.83 3.76
N SER A 119 3.17 -8.04 2.72
CA SER A 119 2.31 -8.01 1.54
C SER A 119 2.42 -9.27 0.69
N ASP A 120 3.61 -9.89 0.64
CA ASP A 120 3.85 -11.22 0.04
C ASP A 120 2.90 -12.29 0.55
N GLU A 121 2.52 -12.26 1.83
CA GLU A 121 1.60 -13.24 2.42
C GLU A 121 0.20 -13.23 1.78
N TYR A 122 -0.14 -12.17 1.04
CA TYR A 122 -1.41 -12.00 0.32
C TYR A 122 -1.26 -12.01 -1.20
N SER A 123 -0.03 -12.09 -1.70
CA SER A 123 0.24 -12.14 -3.12
C SER A 123 -0.03 -13.54 -3.65
N VAL A 124 -0.70 -13.63 -4.79
CA VAL A 124 -0.99 -14.91 -5.43
C VAL A 124 -0.23 -14.97 -6.75
N PRO A 125 0.58 -16.01 -7.01
CA PRO A 125 1.28 -16.13 -8.28
C PRO A 125 0.31 -16.32 -9.44
N ASP A 126 0.68 -15.81 -10.61
CA ASP A 126 0.01 -16.16 -11.87
C ASP A 126 0.44 -17.55 -12.40
N GLY A 127 0.02 -17.89 -13.63
CA GLY A 127 0.40 -19.13 -14.29
C GLY A 127 1.90 -19.26 -14.64
N GLN A 128 2.70 -18.23 -14.39
CA GLN A 128 4.15 -18.20 -14.58
C GLN A 128 4.91 -18.11 -13.26
N ASP A 129 4.24 -18.34 -12.12
CA ASP A 129 4.77 -18.18 -10.77
C ASP A 129 5.21 -16.74 -10.43
N ILE A 130 4.64 -15.73 -11.09
CA ILE A 130 4.94 -14.31 -10.83
C ILE A 130 3.89 -13.74 -9.87
N CYS A 131 4.36 -13.28 -8.71
CA CYS A 131 3.55 -12.53 -7.75
C CYS A 131 3.50 -11.04 -8.12
N THR A 132 2.32 -10.42 -8.00
CA THR A 132 2.13 -8.98 -8.23
C THR A 132 1.81 -8.26 -6.93
N MET A 133 2.45 -7.10 -6.72
CA MET A 133 2.16 -6.19 -5.61
C MET A 133 2.01 -4.77 -6.12
N LEU A 134 1.14 -4.00 -5.48
CA LEU A 134 1.04 -2.56 -5.69
C LEU A 134 1.90 -1.83 -4.65
N LEU A 135 2.63 -0.81 -5.08
CA LEU A 135 3.21 0.20 -4.19
C LEU A 135 2.33 1.45 -4.27
N CYS A 136 1.55 1.70 -3.23
CA CYS A 136 0.54 2.73 -3.21
C CYS A 136 0.99 3.94 -2.41
N ARG A 137 0.60 5.12 -2.88
CA ARG A 137 0.61 6.36 -2.12
C ARG A 137 -0.63 6.39 -1.22
N VAL A 138 -0.43 6.43 0.10
CA VAL A 138 -1.49 6.28 1.11
C VAL A 138 -1.47 7.47 2.05
N VAL A 139 -2.63 8.09 2.26
CA VAL A 139 -2.83 9.15 3.25
C VAL A 139 -3.28 8.49 4.55
N LEU A 140 -2.44 8.49 5.57
CA LEU A 140 -2.77 7.88 6.86
C LEU A 140 -3.57 8.81 7.78
N GLY A 141 -3.50 10.14 7.58
CA GLY A 141 -4.15 11.11 8.45
C GLY A 141 -3.74 10.91 9.91
N ASN A 142 -4.72 10.92 10.83
CA ASN A 142 -4.50 10.61 12.23
C ASN A 142 -4.58 9.09 12.47
N ALA A 143 -3.43 8.41 12.33
CA ALA A 143 -3.35 6.98 12.57
C ALA A 143 -3.54 6.64 14.05
N LEU A 144 -4.48 5.73 14.35
CA LEU A 144 -4.57 5.06 15.65
C LEU A 144 -3.50 3.96 15.70
N TYR A 145 -2.51 4.13 16.56
CA TYR A 145 -1.47 3.13 16.79
C TYR A 145 -1.83 2.27 18.00
N THR A 146 -1.76 0.95 17.85
CA THR A 146 -1.97 -0.04 18.91
C THR A 146 -0.77 -0.96 18.97
N ASP A 147 -0.10 -1.02 20.13
CA ASP A 147 1.05 -1.87 20.43
C ASP A 147 0.68 -3.28 20.92
#